data_AF-A0AA49JB76-F1
#
_entry.id   AF-A0AA49JB76-F1
#
_cell.length_a   1.000
_cell.length_b   1.000
_cell.length_c   1.000
_cell.angle_alpha   90.00
_cell.angle_beta   90.00
_cell.angle_gamma   90.00
#
_symmetry.space_group_name_H-M   'P 1'
#
loop_
_entity.id
_entity.type
_entity.pdbx_description
1 polymer ?
#
loop_
_entity_poly.entity_id
_entity_poly.type
_entity_poly.pdbx_seq_one_letter_code
_entity_poly.pdbx_strand_id
1 'polypeptide(L)'
;MDFTKHEQTVIQELEKRAGDVLYLQDIAPYFISKSCLQISTYTQTAYIQVGDNMQNALSEYFQLVVFIKKLEQNGACFSIPYTPLKDNLVQIGNSDFEEYQKHTLADGDLLIQLFQYAGKKYVIAPNASEKFQSSANPVPIAKQNKVNLIIPSFILFLLFVFIGIIGYQSYEDHNNLKIKQEAIGANLEQQSQNIELLTNQIQNQEKQQDKIQAELIKDIDLINNSLEEQKKSLRSVRYWNRKQFDQLEELILITSRDSMD
;
A
#
# COMPACT_ATOMS: atom_id res chain seq x y z
N MET A 1 32.21 10.13 3.19
CA MET A 1 31.58 8.96 3.86
C MET A 1 32.22 7.72 3.27
N ASP A 2 32.64 6.79 4.11
CA ASP A 2 33.35 5.59 3.67
C ASP A 2 32.37 4.46 3.35
N PHE A 3 32.60 3.75 2.24
CA PHE A 3 31.83 2.57 1.85
C PHE A 3 32.41 1.31 2.47
N THR A 4 31.55 0.37 2.86
CA THR A 4 31.97 -0.96 3.31
C THR A 4 32.56 -1.77 2.15
N LYS A 5 33.34 -2.82 2.46
CA LYS A 5 33.91 -3.73 1.45
C LYS A 5 32.82 -4.38 0.58
N HIS A 6 31.66 -4.68 1.17
CA HIS A 6 30.48 -5.19 0.44
C HIS A 6 29.96 -4.15 -0.55
N GLU A 7 29.69 -2.92 -0.08
CA GLU A 7 29.23 -1.81 -0.92
C GLU A 7 30.21 -1.51 -2.07
N GLN A 8 31.52 -1.55 -1.83
CA GLN A 8 32.54 -1.36 -2.88
C GLN A 8 32.47 -2.44 -3.98
N THR A 9 32.22 -3.69 -3.59
CA THR A 9 32.05 -4.80 -4.54
C THR A 9 30.78 -4.60 -5.38
N VAL A 10 29.69 -4.18 -4.74
CA VAL A 10 28.44 -3.86 -5.45
C VAL A 10 28.63 -2.72 -6.45
N ILE A 11 29.38 -1.67 -6.08
CA ILE A 11 29.66 -0.55 -6.99
C ILE A 11 30.44 -1.01 -8.22
N GLN A 12 31.44 -1.87 -8.06
CA GLN A 12 32.21 -2.43 -9.18
C GLN A 12 31.35 -3.26 -10.13
N GLU A 13 30.38 -4.01 -9.61
CA GLU A 13 29.43 -4.76 -10.45
C GLU A 13 28.44 -3.83 -11.17
N LEU A 14 27.94 -2.79 -10.50
CA LEU A 14 27.04 -1.81 -11.10
C LEU A 14 27.74 -0.93 -12.15
N GLU A 15 29.03 -0.67 -11.99
CA GLU A 15 29.85 0.11 -12.94
C GLU A 15 29.98 -0.60 -14.30
N LYS A 16 29.92 -1.93 -14.35
CA LYS A 16 29.86 -2.68 -15.62
C LYS A 16 28.61 -2.36 -16.45
N ARG A 17 27.57 -1.81 -15.80
CA ARG A 17 26.31 -1.36 -16.40
C ARG A 17 26.20 0.18 -16.40
N ALA A 18 27.33 0.89 -16.34
CA ALA A 18 27.33 2.35 -16.40
C ALA A 18 26.65 2.84 -17.69
N GLY A 19 25.74 3.81 -17.55
CA GLY A 19 24.91 4.32 -18.64
C GLY A 19 23.58 3.59 -18.86
N ASP A 20 23.36 2.41 -18.26
CA ASP A 20 22.04 1.77 -18.25
C ASP A 20 21.08 2.54 -17.35
N VAL A 21 19.79 2.51 -17.72
CA VAL A 21 18.70 2.93 -16.85
C VAL A 21 18.28 1.74 -15.99
N LEU A 22 18.60 1.80 -14.69
CA LEU A 22 18.33 0.76 -13.72
C LEU A 22 17.16 1.13 -12.82
N TYR A 23 16.38 0.15 -12.40
CA TYR A 23 15.39 0.27 -11.33
C TYR A 23 15.90 -0.38 -10.06
N LEU A 24 15.23 -0.14 -8.93
CA LEU A 24 15.60 -0.74 -7.64
C LEU A 24 15.69 -2.28 -7.71
N GLN A 25 14.79 -2.90 -8.47
CA GLN A 25 14.78 -4.35 -8.74
C GLN A 25 16.01 -4.85 -9.52
N ASP A 26 16.67 -3.99 -10.31
CA ASP A 26 17.86 -4.35 -11.07
C ASP A 26 19.12 -4.26 -10.22
N ILE A 27 19.09 -3.45 -9.16
CA ILE A 27 20.20 -3.26 -8.21
C ILE A 27 20.11 -4.27 -7.06
N ALA A 28 18.89 -4.61 -6.63
CA ALA A 28 18.63 -5.49 -5.50
C ALA A 28 19.40 -6.82 -5.53
N PRO A 29 19.53 -7.55 -6.66
CA PRO A 29 20.25 -8.83 -6.70
C PRO A 29 21.75 -8.74 -6.36
N TYR A 30 22.38 -7.58 -6.57
CA TYR A 30 23.80 -7.38 -6.27
C TYR A 30 24.03 -7.05 -4.79
N PHE A 31 23.05 -6.42 -4.15
CA PHE A 31 23.16 -5.94 -2.78
C PHE A 31 22.53 -6.91 -1.77
N ILE A 32 21.40 -7.51 -2.13
CA ILE A 32 20.57 -8.35 -1.28
C ILE A 32 20.77 -9.81 -1.68
N SER A 33 21.22 -10.63 -0.73
CA SER A 33 21.61 -12.02 -0.99
C SER A 33 20.56 -13.06 -0.59
N LYS A 34 19.59 -12.69 0.25
CA LYS A 34 18.66 -13.64 0.89
C LYS A 34 17.18 -13.36 0.62
N SER A 35 16.77 -12.09 0.58
CA SER A 35 15.37 -11.73 0.39
C SER A 35 15.14 -11.05 -0.96
N CYS A 36 14.17 -11.53 -1.72
CA CYS A 36 13.72 -10.91 -2.96
C CYS A 36 12.28 -10.45 -2.80
N LEU A 37 12.04 -9.15 -2.93
CA LEU A 37 10.71 -8.58 -3.01
C LEU A 37 10.39 -8.32 -4.47
N GLN A 38 9.27 -8.85 -4.93
CA GLN A 38 8.68 -8.41 -6.17
C GLN A 38 7.86 -7.15 -5.88
N ILE A 39 8.36 -6.01 -6.36
CA ILE A 39 7.74 -4.71 -6.17
C ILE A 39 7.10 -4.29 -7.48
N SER A 40 5.76 -4.24 -7.51
CA SER A 40 5.01 -3.65 -8.60
C SER A 40 4.72 -2.20 -8.28
N THR A 41 5.40 -1.28 -8.96
CA THR A 41 5.14 0.16 -8.85
C THR A 41 3.80 0.57 -9.47
N TYR A 42 3.28 -0.24 -10.41
CA TYR A 42 1.99 -0.02 -11.07
C TYR A 42 0.80 -0.34 -10.15
N THR A 43 0.83 -1.50 -9.48
CA THR A 43 -0.22 -1.90 -8.54
C THR A 43 0.05 -1.46 -7.10
N GLN A 44 1.21 -0.84 -6.85
CA GLN A 44 1.70 -0.52 -5.49
C GLN A 44 1.67 -1.73 -4.56
N THR A 45 2.04 -2.90 -5.09
CA THR A 45 2.09 -4.15 -4.32
C THR A 45 3.53 -4.62 -4.19
N ALA A 46 3.88 -5.10 -3.00
CA ALA A 46 5.15 -5.77 -2.75
C ALA A 46 4.85 -7.15 -2.18
N TYR A 47 5.46 -8.20 -2.73
CA TYR A 47 5.35 -9.55 -2.18
C TYR A 47 6.72 -10.22 -2.11
N ILE A 48 6.88 -11.10 -1.14
CA ILE A 48 8.09 -11.90 -0.99
C ILE A 48 8.11 -12.93 -2.10
N GLN A 49 9.08 -12.81 -2.99
CA GLN A 49 9.32 -13.79 -4.05
C GLN A 49 10.23 -14.92 -3.54
N VAL A 50 11.22 -14.58 -2.69
CA VAL A 50 12.14 -15.52 -2.03
C VAL A 50 12.54 -14.91 -0.68
N GLY A 51 12.49 -15.65 0.44
CA GLY A 51 13.00 -15.16 1.74
C GLY A 51 12.17 -15.60 2.95
N ASP A 52 12.66 -15.26 4.14
CA ASP A 52 12.12 -15.72 5.42
C ASP A 52 10.81 -15.01 5.82
N ASN A 53 10.86 -13.68 6.01
CA ASN A 53 9.73 -12.88 6.47
C ASN A 53 9.74 -11.47 5.84
N MET A 54 8.56 -10.81 5.80
CA MET A 54 8.38 -9.50 5.14
C MET A 54 9.21 -8.41 5.79
N GLN A 55 9.34 -8.44 7.11
CA GLN A 55 10.03 -7.40 7.88
C GLN A 55 11.55 -7.40 7.63
N ASN A 56 12.18 -8.57 7.55
CA ASN A 56 13.59 -8.70 7.21
C ASN A 56 13.84 -8.29 5.76
N ALA A 57 12.96 -8.70 4.85
CA ALA A 57 13.04 -8.30 3.45
C ALA A 57 12.94 -6.77 3.31
N LEU A 58 11.99 -6.13 3.97
CA LEU A 58 11.89 -4.67 3.99
C LEU A 58 13.14 -4.02 4.57
N SER A 59 13.69 -4.53 5.68
CA SER A 59 14.92 -4.01 6.28
C SER A 59 16.11 -4.05 5.29
N GLU A 60 16.29 -5.15 4.56
CA GLU A 60 17.34 -5.27 3.53
C GLU A 60 17.13 -4.28 2.37
N TYR A 61 15.89 -4.09 1.92
CA TYR A 61 15.56 -3.10 0.90
C TYR A 61 15.75 -1.65 1.39
N PHE A 62 15.54 -1.37 2.68
CA PHE A 62 15.86 -0.07 3.27
C PHE A 62 17.36 0.20 3.32
N GLN A 63 18.16 -0.81 3.65
CA GLN A 63 19.62 -0.68 3.60
C GLN A 63 20.10 -0.41 2.17
N LEU A 64 19.47 -1.03 1.17
CA LEU A 64 19.72 -0.76 -0.24
C LEU A 64 19.36 0.70 -0.61
N VAL A 65 18.21 1.20 -0.18
CA VAL A 65 17.81 2.60 -0.41
C VAL A 65 18.81 3.57 0.22
N VAL A 66 19.27 3.31 1.44
CA VAL A 66 20.31 4.11 2.11
C VAL A 66 21.60 4.08 1.32
N PHE A 67 22.02 2.91 0.82
CA PHE A 67 23.19 2.77 -0.04
C PHE A 67 23.07 3.59 -1.33
N ILE A 68 21.95 3.52 -2.03
CA ILE A 68 21.70 4.32 -3.25
C ILE A 68 21.77 5.81 -2.95
N LYS A 69 21.20 6.26 -1.82
CA LYS A 69 21.29 7.66 -1.39
C LYS A 69 22.73 8.10 -1.13
N LYS A 70 23.58 7.22 -0.58
CA LYS A 70 25.02 7.51 -0.45
C LYS A 70 25.70 7.66 -1.81
N LEU A 71 25.30 6.86 -2.82
CA LEU A 71 25.83 7.00 -4.19
C LEU A 71 25.39 8.32 -4.84
N GLU A 72 24.14 8.74 -4.63
CA GLU A 72 23.64 10.04 -5.09
C GLU A 72 24.44 11.20 -4.49
N GLN A 73 24.66 11.17 -3.17
CA GLN A 73 25.40 12.23 -2.46
C GLN A 73 26.85 12.37 -2.94
N ASN A 74 27.48 11.27 -3.33
CA ASN A 74 28.85 11.27 -3.86
C ASN A 74 28.92 11.54 -5.38
N GLY A 75 27.76 11.74 -6.02
CA GLY A 75 27.66 11.95 -7.47
C GLY A 75 28.16 10.77 -8.27
N ALA A 76 27.95 9.56 -7.76
CA ALA A 76 28.25 8.28 -8.42
C ALA A 76 26.98 7.64 -9.02
N CYS A 77 25.80 8.10 -8.60
CA CYS A 77 24.50 7.71 -9.12
C CYS A 77 23.64 8.96 -9.34
N PHE A 78 22.86 8.97 -10.42
CA PHE A 78 21.86 9.99 -10.68
C PHE A 78 20.49 9.34 -10.63
N SER A 79 19.58 9.87 -9.79
CA SER A 79 18.18 9.47 -9.84
C SER A 79 17.35 10.43 -10.67
N ILE A 80 16.51 9.86 -11.53
CA ILE A 80 15.48 10.57 -12.25
C ILE A 80 14.17 10.24 -11.53
N PRO A 81 13.52 11.20 -10.87
CA PRO A 81 12.24 10.97 -10.23
C PRO A 81 11.24 10.56 -11.31
N TYR A 82 10.57 9.42 -11.09
CA TYR A 82 9.44 9.06 -11.93
C TYR A 82 8.31 10.04 -11.66
N THR A 83 7.93 10.79 -12.68
CA THR A 83 6.70 11.57 -12.67
C THR A 83 5.59 10.55 -12.91
N PRO A 84 4.73 10.25 -11.92
CA PRO A 84 3.57 9.42 -12.21
C PRO A 84 2.76 10.13 -13.29
N LEU A 85 2.47 9.44 -14.40
CA LEU A 85 1.37 9.83 -15.27
C LEU A 85 0.16 9.99 -14.34
N LYS A 86 -0.41 11.21 -14.28
CA LYS A 86 -1.48 11.62 -13.37
C LYS A 86 -2.68 10.67 -13.34
N ASP A 87 -2.80 9.81 -14.35
CA ASP A 87 -3.94 8.91 -14.57
C ASP A 87 -3.86 7.58 -13.81
N ASN A 88 -2.75 7.27 -13.12
CA ASN A 88 -2.57 6.01 -12.37
C ASN A 88 -2.50 6.18 -10.85
N LEU A 89 -3.00 7.29 -10.29
CA LEU A 89 -3.56 7.27 -8.94
C LEU A 89 -4.90 6.52 -9.01
N VAL A 90 -4.84 5.23 -9.36
CA VAL A 90 -5.98 4.33 -9.15
C VAL A 90 -6.23 4.37 -7.65
N GLN A 91 -7.43 4.83 -7.32
CA GLN A 91 -8.04 4.72 -6.01
C GLN A 91 -7.46 3.53 -5.25
N ILE A 92 -6.82 3.79 -4.11
CA ILE A 92 -6.76 2.82 -3.02
C ILE A 92 -8.21 2.67 -2.58
N GLY A 93 -8.93 1.80 -3.30
CA GLY A 93 -10.30 1.41 -3.01
C GLY A 93 -10.26 0.43 -1.86
N ASN A 94 -10.86 0.84 -0.76
CA ASN A 94 -10.98 0.17 0.54
C ASN A 94 -11.59 -1.25 0.54
N SER A 95 -11.76 -1.95 -0.60
CA SER A 95 -12.37 -3.28 -0.61
C SER A 95 -11.40 -4.40 -0.27
N ASP A 96 -10.12 -4.28 -0.64
CA ASP A 96 -9.18 -5.40 -0.52
C ASP A 96 -8.23 -5.21 0.68
N PHE A 97 -8.15 -4.00 1.24
CA PHE A 97 -7.19 -3.61 2.28
C PHE A 97 -7.35 -4.38 3.61
N GLU A 98 -8.56 -4.83 3.94
CA GLU A 98 -8.82 -5.63 5.15
C GLU A 98 -8.32 -7.08 5.05
N GLU A 99 -8.27 -7.66 3.85
CA GLU A 99 -7.70 -8.99 3.64
C GLU A 99 -6.16 -8.95 3.63
N TYR A 100 -5.58 -7.84 3.14
CA TYR A 100 -4.14 -7.58 3.16
C TYR A 100 -3.55 -7.43 4.57
N GLN A 101 -4.28 -6.83 5.52
CA GLN A 101 -3.77 -6.61 6.89
C GLN A 101 -3.59 -7.90 7.70
N LYS A 102 -4.28 -8.99 7.36
CA LYS A 102 -4.20 -10.25 8.12
C LYS A 102 -2.87 -10.99 7.96
N HIS A 103 -2.05 -10.64 6.97
CA HIS A 103 -0.77 -11.32 6.70
C HIS A 103 0.45 -10.39 6.65
N THR A 104 0.32 -9.11 6.99
CA THR A 104 1.44 -8.16 6.88
C THR A 104 1.57 -7.30 8.13
N LEU A 105 2.24 -7.83 9.15
CA LEU A 105 2.83 -7.04 10.24
C LEU A 105 4.07 -6.30 9.72
N ALA A 106 3.88 -5.33 8.82
CA ALA A 106 4.93 -4.43 8.40
C ALA A 106 4.46 -2.97 8.52
N ASP A 107 5.38 -2.12 8.95
CA ASP A 107 5.20 -0.68 9.12
C ASP A 107 4.80 -0.03 7.78
N GLY A 108 3.58 0.50 7.70
CA GLY A 108 3.02 1.07 6.46
C GLY A 108 3.84 2.23 5.91
N ASP A 109 4.49 3.00 6.77
CA ASP A 109 5.34 4.14 6.37
C ASP A 109 6.60 3.68 5.64
N LEU A 110 7.14 2.52 6.04
CA LEU A 110 8.28 1.89 5.38
C LEU A 110 7.91 1.38 3.98
N LEU A 111 6.72 0.83 3.81
CA LEU A 111 6.25 0.43 2.48
C LEU A 111 6.06 1.63 1.55
N ILE A 112 5.47 2.73 2.04
CA ILE A 112 5.27 3.96 1.27
C ILE A 112 6.62 4.53 0.80
N GLN A 113 7.60 4.62 1.70
CA GLN A 113 8.94 5.08 1.33
C GLN A 113 9.58 4.15 0.29
N LEU A 114 9.48 2.82 0.47
CA LEU A 114 10.01 1.87 -0.50
C LEU A 114 9.41 2.06 -1.89
N PHE A 115 8.09 2.26 -2.02
CA PHE A 115 7.44 2.51 -3.30
C PHE A 115 7.92 3.82 -3.96
N GLN A 116 8.16 4.88 -3.16
CA GLN A 116 8.73 6.12 -3.69
C GLN A 116 10.12 5.94 -4.28
N TYR A 117 10.96 5.07 -3.71
CA TYR A 117 12.29 4.78 -4.23
C TYR A 117 12.25 3.75 -5.36
N ALA A 118 11.40 2.72 -5.28
CA ALA A 118 11.21 1.74 -6.34
C ALA A 118 10.70 2.37 -7.64
N GLY A 119 9.92 3.45 -7.54
CA GLY A 119 9.48 4.23 -8.70
C GLY A 119 10.61 4.96 -9.42
N LYS A 120 11.75 5.23 -8.79
CA LYS A 120 12.82 6.03 -9.41
C LYS A 120 13.64 5.22 -10.42
N LYS A 121 14.16 5.93 -11.42
CA LYS A 121 15.17 5.43 -12.35
C LYS A 121 16.54 5.86 -11.88
N TYR A 122 17.51 4.96 -11.92
CA TYR A 122 18.88 5.18 -11.47
C TYR A 122 19.85 4.98 -12.62
N VAL A 123 20.77 5.92 -12.78
CA VAL A 123 21.86 5.84 -13.76
C VAL A 123 23.18 5.92 -13.03
N ILE A 124 24.02 4.90 -13.20
CA ILE A 124 25.34 4.83 -12.57
C ILE A 124 26.34 5.58 -13.45
N ALA A 125 27.12 6.47 -12.83
CA ALA A 125 28.14 7.24 -13.54
C ALA A 125 29.30 6.34 -13.98
N PRO A 126 29.89 6.56 -15.17
CA PRO A 126 31.18 5.93 -15.51
C PRO A 126 32.24 6.41 -14.52
N ASN A 127 33.14 5.52 -14.11
CA ASN A 127 34.20 5.78 -13.13
C ASN A 127 33.66 6.10 -11.72
N ALA A 128 32.51 5.53 -11.36
CA ALA A 128 31.94 5.61 -10.03
C ALA A 128 32.95 5.16 -8.96
N SER A 129 33.84 4.22 -9.28
CA SER A 129 34.86 3.69 -8.38
C SER A 129 36.09 4.60 -8.16
N GLU A 130 36.39 5.54 -9.07
CA GLU A 130 37.62 6.34 -9.03
C GLU A 130 37.60 7.44 -7.97
N LYS A 131 36.41 7.99 -7.65
CA LYS A 131 36.25 9.00 -6.58
C LYS A 131 36.59 8.48 -5.18
N PHE A 132 36.79 7.17 -5.01
CA PHE A 132 37.10 6.55 -3.71
C PHE A 132 38.61 6.44 -3.43
N GLN A 133 39.46 6.58 -4.44
CA GLN A 133 40.91 6.41 -4.27
C GLN A 133 41.65 7.70 -3.89
N SER A 134 41.03 8.87 -4.01
CA SER A 134 41.69 10.16 -3.73
C SER A 134 41.90 10.48 -2.24
N SER A 135 41.50 9.59 -1.33
CA SER A 135 41.63 9.78 0.13
C SER A 135 42.88 9.13 0.75
N ALA A 136 43.69 8.41 -0.03
CA ALA A 136 44.77 7.56 0.51
C ALA A 136 46.21 8.11 0.33
N ASN A 137 46.38 9.40 0.05
CA ASN A 137 47.72 10.01 -0.03
C ASN A 137 47.85 11.18 0.97
N PRO A 138 48.59 11.03 2.08
CA PRO A 138 48.95 12.16 2.92
C PRO A 138 49.97 13.02 2.16
N VAL A 139 49.58 14.28 1.87
CA VAL A 139 50.47 15.31 1.35
C VAL A 139 51.61 15.54 2.36
N PRO A 140 52.89 15.58 1.96
CA PRO A 140 53.97 15.87 2.89
C PRO A 140 53.88 17.33 3.34
N ILE A 141 53.76 17.50 4.66
CA ILE A 141 53.69 18.81 5.32
C ILE A 141 55.05 19.50 5.16
N ALA A 142 55.10 20.52 4.30
CA ALA A 142 56.26 21.38 4.15
C ALA A 142 56.37 22.35 5.34
N LYS A 143 57.54 22.30 5.99
CA LYS A 143 58.22 23.29 6.84
C LYS A 143 57.37 24.42 7.45
N GLN A 144 57.28 24.36 8.78
CA GLN A 144 56.86 25.42 9.68
C GLN A 144 57.57 26.75 9.39
N ASN A 145 56.81 27.73 8.93
CA ASN A 145 57.13 29.14 9.09
C ASN A 145 56.36 29.70 10.29
N LYS A 146 57.01 30.61 11.03
CA LYS A 146 56.52 31.27 12.25
C LYS A 146 55.06 31.70 12.09
N VAL A 147 54.18 31.14 12.92
CA VAL A 147 52.75 31.43 12.92
C VAL A 147 52.53 32.82 13.52
N ASN A 148 52.15 33.77 12.66
CA ASN A 148 51.59 35.05 13.09
C ASN A 148 50.20 34.83 13.72
N LEU A 149 49.98 35.39 14.91
CA LEU A 149 48.81 35.21 15.79
C LEU A 149 47.44 35.58 15.16
N ILE A 150 47.44 36.16 13.95
CA ILE A 150 46.25 36.62 13.22
C ILE A 150 45.50 35.46 12.57
N ILE A 151 46.23 34.45 12.05
CA ILE A 151 45.62 33.33 11.31
C ILE A 151 44.81 32.41 12.25
N PRO A 152 45.29 32.03 13.45
CA PRO A 152 44.49 31.23 14.38
C PRO A 152 43.24 31.96 14.88
N SER A 153 43.31 33.28 15.13
CA SER A 153 42.14 34.07 15.56
C SER A 153 41.07 34.16 14.48
N PHE A 154 41.45 34.28 13.21
CA PHE A 154 40.50 34.31 12.11
C PHE A 154 39.82 32.95 11.89
N ILE A 155 40.57 31.85 12.05
CA ILE A 155 40.01 30.49 12.00
C ILE A 155 39.04 30.26 13.16
N LEU A 156 39.36 30.74 14.37
CA LEU A 156 38.49 30.63 15.54
C LEU A 156 37.19 31.43 15.37
N PHE A 157 37.28 32.62 14.79
CA PHE A 157 36.11 33.44 14.47
C PHE A 157 35.21 32.76 13.43
N LEU A 158 35.78 32.21 12.35
CA LEU A 158 35.03 31.43 11.36
C LEU A 158 34.32 30.24 12.01
N LEU A 159 34.97 29.53 12.92
CA LEU A 159 34.38 28.42 13.68
C LEU A 159 33.15 28.87 14.48
N PHE A 160 33.22 30.02 15.16
CA PHE A 160 32.08 30.58 15.88
C PHE A 160 30.92 30.98 14.94
N VAL A 161 31.22 31.55 13.78
CA VAL A 161 30.19 31.88 12.77
C VAL A 161 29.53 30.60 12.24
N PHE A 162 30.32 29.54 11.94
CA PHE A 162 29.78 28.26 11.49
C PHE A 162 28.88 27.60 12.54
N ILE A 163 29.30 27.60 13.82
CA ILE A 163 28.47 27.07 14.92
C ILE A 163 27.18 27.88 15.06
N GLY A 164 27.23 29.20 14.92
CA GLY A 164 26.05 30.07 14.94
C GLY A 164 25.07 29.79 13.80
N ILE A 165 25.57 29.57 12.57
CA ILE A 165 24.75 29.25 11.40
C ILE A 165 24.09 27.87 11.56
N ILE A 166 24.85 26.86 12.02
CA ILE A 166 24.33 25.51 12.28
C ILE A 166 23.27 25.54 13.39
N GLY A 167 23.51 26.30 14.46
CA GLY A 167 22.55 26.47 15.55
C GLY A 167 21.26 27.15 15.11
N TYR A 168 21.36 28.17 14.25
CA TYR A 168 20.21 28.87 13.70
C TYR A 168 19.39 27.99 12.75
N GLN A 169 20.03 27.27 11.83
CA GLN A 169 19.35 26.31 10.94
C GLN A 169 18.66 25.20 11.73
N SER A 170 19.32 24.65 12.76
CA SER A 170 18.73 23.64 13.65
C SER A 170 17.49 24.17 14.38
N TYR A 171 17.50 25.44 14.81
CA TYR A 171 16.34 26.08 15.43
C TYR A 171 15.18 26.27 14.43
N GLU A 172 15.47 26.73 13.21
CA GLU A 172 14.48 26.90 12.16
C GLU A 172 13.85 25.57 11.73
N ASP A 173 14.68 24.52 11.58
CA ASP A 173 14.25 23.16 11.26
C ASP A 173 13.39 22.56 12.38
N HIS A 174 13.76 22.77 13.65
CA HIS A 174 12.97 22.31 14.79
C HIS A 174 11.57 22.96 14.82
N ASN A 175 11.49 24.26 14.55
CA ASN A 175 10.22 24.97 14.55
C ASN A 175 9.32 24.55 13.38
N ASN A 176 9.91 24.35 12.19
CA ASN A 176 9.21 23.80 11.04
C ASN A 176 8.71 22.37 11.27
N LEU A 177 9.49 21.52 11.94
CA LEU A 177 9.08 20.17 12.31
C LEU A 177 7.90 20.19 13.29
N LYS A 178 7.91 21.10 14.26
CA LYS A 178 6.81 21.26 15.22
C LYS A 178 5.51 21.68 14.53
N ILE A 179 5.57 22.66 13.62
CA ILE A 179 4.39 23.10 12.84
C ILE A 179 3.85 21.96 11.96
N LYS A 180 4.73 21.18 11.33
CA LYS A 180 4.33 20.00 10.54
C LYS A 180 3.68 18.92 11.42
N GLN A 181 4.19 18.68 12.63
CA GLN A 181 3.59 17.74 13.58
C GLN A 181 2.20 18.19 14.04
N GLU A 182 2.02 19.48 14.34
CA GLU A 182 0.71 20.04 14.70
C GLU A 182 -0.30 19.90 13.55
N ALA A 183 0.13 20.15 12.30
CA ALA A 183 -0.72 19.97 11.12
C ALA A 183 -1.10 18.50 10.88
N ILE A 184 -0.17 17.55 11.11
CA ILE A 184 -0.46 16.11 11.04
C ILE A 184 -1.43 15.70 12.15
N GLY A 185 -1.24 16.19 13.37
CA GLY A 185 -2.13 15.92 14.51
C GLY A 185 -3.57 16.38 14.24
N ALA A 186 -3.73 17.62 13.73
CA ALA A 186 -5.05 18.14 13.36
C ALA A 186 -5.72 17.34 12.24
N ASN A 187 -4.95 16.89 11.25
CA ASN A 187 -5.46 16.06 10.15
C ASN A 187 -5.89 14.67 10.65
N LEU A 188 -5.11 14.05 11.55
CA LEU A 188 -5.46 12.76 12.16
C LEU A 188 -6.73 12.86 13.00
N GLU A 189 -6.91 13.94 13.76
CA GLU A 189 -8.13 14.16 14.55
C GLU A 189 -9.36 14.30 13.63
N GLN A 190 -9.24 15.06 12.54
CA GLN A 190 -10.30 15.21 11.54
C GLN A 190 -10.62 13.89 10.84
N GLN A 191 -9.60 13.10 10.48
CA GLN A 191 -9.80 11.77 9.90
C GLN A 191 -10.47 10.81 10.88
N SER A 192 -10.08 10.84 12.16
CA SER A 192 -10.71 10.02 13.21
C SER A 192 -12.20 10.35 13.36
N GLN A 193 -12.57 11.63 13.35
CA GLN A 193 -13.97 12.05 13.39
C GLN A 193 -14.76 11.57 12.16
N ASN A 194 -14.15 11.63 10.97
CA ASN A 194 -14.78 11.11 9.76
C ASN A 194 -14.98 9.59 9.80
N ILE A 195 -14.02 8.84 10.33
CA ILE A 195 -14.12 7.39 10.51
C ILE A 195 -15.26 7.05 11.49
N GLU A 196 -15.39 7.80 12.59
CA GLU A 196 -16.48 7.60 13.56
C GLU A 196 -17.85 7.86 12.92
N LEU A 197 -18.00 8.94 12.14
CA LEU A 197 -19.22 9.24 11.41
C LEU A 197 -19.58 8.14 10.40
N LEU A 198 -18.60 7.66 9.62
CA LEU A 198 -18.79 6.57 8.66
C LEU A 198 -19.18 5.26 9.36
N THR A 199 -18.54 4.94 10.48
CA THR A 199 -18.87 3.75 11.29
C THR A 199 -20.32 3.82 11.77
N ASN A 200 -20.75 4.98 12.27
CA ASN A 200 -22.14 5.18 12.70
C ASN A 200 -23.14 5.08 11.53
N GLN A 201 -22.75 5.54 10.33
CA GLN A 201 -23.58 5.40 9.13
C GLN A 201 -23.72 3.93 8.71
N ILE A 202 -22.63 3.16 8.72
CA ILE A 202 -22.65 1.72 8.40
C ILE A 202 -23.55 0.97 9.38
N GLN A 203 -23.39 1.18 10.69
CA GLN A 203 -24.24 0.53 11.69
C GLN A 203 -25.73 0.87 11.53
N ASN A 204 -26.05 2.10 11.11
CA ASN A 204 -27.43 2.48 10.83
C ASN A 204 -27.97 1.82 9.56
N GLN A 205 -27.14 1.64 8.53
CA GLN A 205 -27.52 0.93 7.31
C GLN A 205 -27.76 -0.56 7.57
N GLU A 206 -26.90 -1.21 8.34
CA GLU A 206 -27.09 -2.61 8.77
C GLU A 206 -28.41 -2.79 9.50
N LYS A 207 -28.71 -1.92 10.49
CA LYS A 207 -29.99 -1.95 11.21
C LYS A 207 -31.20 -1.73 10.30
N GLN A 208 -31.07 -0.93 9.24
CA GLN A 208 -32.14 -0.74 8.27
C GLN A 208 -32.32 -1.97 7.38
N GLN A 209 -31.22 -2.58 6.93
CA GLN A 209 -31.27 -3.83 6.15
C GLN A 209 -31.91 -4.96 6.94
N ASP A 210 -31.55 -5.13 8.21
CA ASP A 210 -32.16 -6.16 9.07
C ASP A 210 -33.67 -5.98 9.21
N LYS A 211 -34.13 -4.73 9.35
CA LYS A 211 -35.57 -4.41 9.40
C LYS A 211 -36.27 -4.74 8.08
N ILE A 212 -35.70 -4.35 6.95
CA ILE A 212 -36.23 -4.65 5.62
C ILE A 212 -36.30 -6.17 5.42
N GLN A 213 -35.25 -6.89 5.80
CA GLN A 213 -35.21 -8.34 5.67
C GLN A 213 -36.28 -9.02 6.54
N ALA A 214 -36.49 -8.54 7.77
CA ALA A 214 -37.53 -9.06 8.65
C ALA A 214 -38.94 -8.80 8.08
N GLU A 215 -39.19 -7.61 7.50
CA GLU A 215 -40.45 -7.30 6.84
C GLU A 215 -40.68 -8.19 5.61
N LEU A 216 -39.66 -8.38 4.76
CA LEU A 216 -39.75 -9.25 3.59
C LEU A 216 -40.04 -10.70 3.96
N ILE A 217 -39.41 -11.23 5.01
CA ILE A 217 -39.70 -12.59 5.50
C ILE A 217 -41.18 -12.70 5.92
N LYS A 218 -41.69 -11.70 6.63
CA LYS A 218 -43.10 -11.67 7.06
C LYS A 218 -44.06 -11.63 5.87
N ASP A 219 -43.74 -10.85 4.83
CA ASP A 219 -44.56 -10.78 3.62
C ASP A 219 -44.53 -12.09 2.83
N ILE A 220 -43.37 -12.74 2.74
CA ILE A 220 -43.23 -14.08 2.15
C ILE A 220 -44.08 -15.10 2.90
N ASP A 221 -44.08 -15.06 4.23
CA ASP A 221 -44.90 -15.96 5.04
C ASP A 221 -46.40 -15.74 4.82
N LEU A 222 -46.85 -14.48 4.70
CA LEU A 222 -48.24 -14.15 4.38
C LEU A 222 -48.64 -14.70 3.00
N ILE A 223 -47.78 -14.52 1.99
CA ILE A 223 -48.00 -15.04 0.64
C ILE A 223 -48.09 -16.57 0.66
N ASN A 224 -47.15 -17.24 1.35
CA ASN A 224 -47.12 -18.69 1.45
C ASN A 224 -48.37 -19.26 2.15
N ASN A 225 -48.82 -18.62 3.23
CA ASN A 225 -50.03 -19.02 3.92
C ASN A 225 -51.27 -18.86 3.02
N SER A 226 -51.37 -17.74 2.29
CA SER A 226 -52.46 -17.51 1.34
C SER A 226 -52.46 -18.55 0.21
N LEU A 227 -51.28 -18.89 -0.34
CA LEU A 227 -51.13 -19.91 -1.37
C LEU A 227 -51.55 -21.30 -0.88
N GLU A 228 -51.20 -21.68 0.35
CA GLU A 228 -51.63 -22.95 0.95
C GLU A 228 -53.15 -22.99 1.18
N GLU A 229 -53.76 -21.89 1.61
CA GLU A 229 -55.22 -21.79 1.71
C GLU A 229 -55.91 -21.93 0.35
N GLN A 230 -55.42 -21.22 -0.67
CA GLN A 230 -55.93 -21.32 -2.03
C GLN A 230 -55.79 -22.73 -2.60
N LYS A 231 -54.66 -23.40 -2.34
CA LYS A 231 -54.41 -24.79 -2.72
C LYS A 231 -55.40 -25.76 -2.05
N LYS A 232 -55.72 -25.55 -0.78
CA LYS A 232 -56.77 -26.34 -0.08
C LYS A 232 -58.15 -26.09 -0.69
N SER A 233 -58.49 -24.84 -0.97
CA SER A 233 -59.75 -24.48 -1.64
C SER A 233 -59.86 -25.15 -3.02
N LEU A 234 -58.80 -25.09 -3.83
CA LEU A 234 -58.75 -25.71 -5.16
C LEU A 234 -58.91 -27.24 -5.10
N ARG A 235 -58.36 -27.90 -4.07
CA ARG A 235 -58.60 -29.33 -3.83
C ARG A 235 -60.07 -29.63 -3.55
N SER A 236 -60.74 -28.81 -2.75
CA SER A 236 -62.18 -28.94 -2.47
C SER A 236 -63.00 -28.76 -3.75
N VAL A 237 -62.71 -27.71 -4.54
CA VAL A 237 -63.38 -27.47 -5.84
C VAL A 237 -63.18 -28.67 -6.78
N ARG A 238 -61.94 -29.19 -6.87
CA ARG A 238 -61.64 -30.36 -7.71
C ARG A 238 -62.40 -31.61 -7.26
N TYR A 239 -62.53 -31.83 -5.95
CA TYR A 239 -63.30 -32.94 -5.40
C TYR A 239 -64.79 -32.82 -5.77
N TRP A 240 -65.40 -31.65 -5.56
CA TRP A 240 -66.81 -31.44 -5.90
C TRP A 240 -67.08 -31.55 -7.39
N ASN A 241 -66.18 -31.02 -8.22
CA ASN A 241 -66.28 -31.15 -9.66
C ASN A 241 -66.23 -32.63 -10.10
N ARG A 242 -65.32 -33.43 -9.51
CA ARG A 242 -65.27 -34.88 -9.74
C ARG A 242 -66.58 -35.56 -9.34
N LYS A 243 -67.11 -35.26 -8.16
CA LYS A 243 -68.36 -35.85 -7.67
C LYS A 243 -69.55 -35.49 -8.56
N GLN A 244 -69.64 -34.25 -9.03
CA GLN A 244 -70.70 -33.83 -9.96
C GLN A 244 -70.58 -34.55 -11.31
N PHE A 245 -69.35 -34.73 -11.81
CA PHE A 245 -69.10 -35.48 -13.03
C PHE A 245 -69.58 -36.95 -12.89
N ASP A 246 -69.22 -37.63 -11.80
CA ASP A 246 -69.63 -39.00 -11.54
C ASP A 246 -71.18 -39.13 -11.43
N GLN A 247 -71.84 -38.16 -10.79
CA GLN A 247 -73.32 -38.11 -10.71
C GLN A 247 -73.99 -37.88 -12.07
N LEU A 248 -73.38 -37.06 -12.94
CA LEU A 248 -73.84 -36.83 -14.30
C LEU A 248 -73.74 -38.12 -15.14
N GLU A 249 -72.63 -38.85 -15.03
CA GLU A 249 -72.49 -40.16 -15.69
C GLU A 249 -73.58 -41.14 -15.24
N GLU A 250 -73.86 -41.20 -13.94
CA GLU A 250 -74.91 -42.07 -13.38
C GLU A 250 -76.31 -41.69 -13.91
N LEU A 251 -76.64 -40.39 -13.96
CA LEU A 251 -77.89 -39.90 -14.53
C LEU A 251 -78.03 -40.22 -16.02
N ILE A 252 -76.94 -40.10 -16.80
CA ILE A 252 -76.93 -40.48 -18.22
C ILE A 252 -77.19 -41.98 -18.37
N LEU A 253 -76.58 -42.82 -17.52
CA LEU A 253 -76.80 -44.26 -17.51
C LEU A 253 -78.24 -44.66 -17.16
N ILE A 254 -78.85 -44.00 -16.18
CA ILE A 254 -80.26 -44.23 -15.82
C ILE A 254 -81.17 -43.80 -16.98
N THR A 255 -80.97 -42.59 -17.50
CA THR A 255 -81.80 -42.04 -18.59
C THR A 255 -81.72 -42.91 -19.85
N SER A 256 -80.52 -43.42 -20.18
CA SER A 256 -80.35 -44.31 -21.33
C SER A 256 -81.04 -45.66 -21.13
N ARG A 257 -81.07 -46.21 -19.91
CA ARG A 257 -81.86 -47.41 -19.59
C ARG A 257 -83.36 -47.16 -19.70
N ASP A 258 -83.86 -46.09 -19.10
CA ASP A 258 -85.29 -45.73 -19.16
C ASP A 258 -85.74 -45.43 -20.61
N SER A 259 -84.84 -45.04 -21.50
CA SER A 259 -85.13 -44.83 -22.93
C SER A 259 -85.10 -46.10 -23.78
N MET A 260 -84.64 -47.23 -23.23
CA MET A 260 -84.58 -48.52 -23.92
C MET A 260 -85.73 -49.47 -23.56
N ASP A 261 -86.43 -49.21 -22.45
CA ASP A 261 -87.70 -49.84 -22.08
C ASP A 261 -88.91 -49.11 -22.70
#